data_AF-A0A1C6ASL1-F1
#
_entry.id   AF-A0A1C6ASL1-F1
#
_cell.length_a   1.000
_cell.length_b   1.000
_cell.length_c   1.000
_cell.angle_alpha   90.00
_cell.angle_beta   90.00
_cell.angle_gamma   90.00
#
_symmetry.space_group_name_H-M   'P 1'
#
loop_
_entity.id
_entity.type
_entity.pdbx_description
1 polymer ?
#
loop_
_entity_poly.entity_id
_entity_poly.type
_entity_poly.pdbx_seq_one_letter_code
_entity_poly.pdbx_strand_id
1 'polypeptide(L)'
;MWKSTGCRVIRGGLPTGTVEGVGNSFGGELKVSVKLADGKIEEITILEHKDTPGVSDPAISGIPAAIIEAQSTDVKVVSGASMPSKGIMEAVQNALDNANGVVKEEVALLEDPDVLVVGGGMAGMVSAITAAENGAKVIIFEKTGKLGGTFGGSTLSGTNTKMQEENGITDDSPERFFQDFIRLNEGYKEIYPEAEYTWNEDLGRYYAEH
;
A
#
# COMPACT_ATOMS: atom_id res chain seq x y z
N MET A 1 14.74 -14.91 -5.22
CA MET A 1 14.82 -14.98 -3.74
C MET A 1 14.70 -13.55 -3.24
N TRP A 2 13.59 -13.18 -2.58
CA TRP A 2 13.36 -11.80 -2.14
C TRP A 2 14.36 -11.43 -1.04
N LYS A 3 15.10 -10.35 -1.24
CA LYS A 3 15.91 -9.72 -0.19
C LYS A 3 15.30 -8.35 0.06
N SER A 4 14.63 -8.18 1.19
CA SER A 4 14.24 -6.86 1.66
C SER A 4 15.50 -6.14 2.12
N THR A 5 16.00 -5.23 1.30
CA THR A 5 16.99 -4.25 1.75
C THR A 5 16.21 -3.01 2.15
N GLY A 6 16.07 -2.77 3.45
CA GLY A 6 15.49 -1.55 4.01
C GLY A 6 16.34 -0.33 3.68
N CYS A 7 16.37 0.06 2.40
CA CYS A 7 17.11 1.19 1.91
C CYS A 7 16.34 2.46 2.29
N ARG A 8 16.92 3.26 3.19
CA ARG A 8 16.39 4.57 3.59
C ARG A 8 16.94 5.63 2.65
N VAL A 9 16.07 6.30 1.89
CA VAL A 9 16.43 7.45 1.05
C VAL A 9 16.14 8.73 1.82
N ILE A 10 17.17 9.54 2.09
CA ILE A 10 17.07 10.80 2.83
C ILE A 10 16.77 11.94 1.86
N ARG A 11 15.68 12.68 2.08
CA ARG A 11 15.35 13.92 1.33
C ARG A 11 15.36 15.13 2.28
N GLY A 12 16.55 15.71 2.49
CA GLY A 12 16.69 16.98 3.20
C GLY A 12 16.68 16.88 4.74
N GLY A 13 17.04 17.99 5.40
CA GLY A 13 17.09 18.09 6.87
C GLY A 13 15.71 18.21 7.54
N LEU A 14 15.70 18.15 8.88
CA LEU A 14 14.47 18.12 9.68
C LEU A 14 13.61 19.38 9.46
N PRO A 15 12.36 19.26 9.00
CA PRO A 15 11.46 20.39 8.82
C PRO A 15 10.96 20.94 10.16
N THR A 16 10.57 22.21 10.20
CA THR A 16 9.85 22.79 11.35
C THR A 16 8.40 22.28 11.36
N GLY A 17 7.94 21.78 12.49
CA GLY A 17 6.59 21.25 12.66
C GLY A 17 6.49 20.17 13.74
N THR A 18 5.33 19.54 13.86
CA THR A 18 5.12 18.41 14.77
C THR A 18 4.91 17.14 13.97
N VAL A 19 5.63 16.08 14.32
CA VAL A 19 5.55 14.77 13.67
C VAL A 19 5.29 13.69 14.71
N GLU A 20 4.58 12.64 14.32
CA GLU A 20 4.29 11.51 15.18
C GLU A 20 5.10 10.28 14.76
N GLY A 21 5.42 9.45 15.75
CA GLY A 21 6.09 8.18 15.54
C GLY A 21 5.62 7.14 16.53
N VAL A 22 5.80 5.88 16.16
CA VAL A 22 5.36 4.72 16.93
C VAL A 22 6.54 3.79 17.12
N GLY A 23 6.69 3.23 18.32
CA GLY A 23 7.71 2.24 18.65
C GLY A 23 7.12 1.13 19.49
N ASN A 24 7.88 0.04 19.65
CA ASN A 24 7.42 -1.13 20.39
C ASN A 24 8.04 -1.18 21.79
N SER A 25 7.18 -1.25 22.81
CA SER A 25 7.56 -1.42 24.21
C SER A 25 6.99 -2.73 24.79
N PHE A 26 7.20 -2.97 26.08
CA PHE A 26 6.75 -4.18 26.77
C PHE A 26 5.23 -4.34 26.77
N GLY A 27 4.48 -3.25 26.94
CA GLY A 27 3.02 -3.20 26.88
C GLY A 27 2.45 -3.16 25.45
N GLY A 28 3.30 -3.22 24.42
CA GLY A 28 2.91 -3.11 23.01
C GLY A 28 3.30 -1.76 22.42
N GLU A 29 2.49 -1.26 21.49
CA GLU A 29 2.74 0.02 20.81
C GLU A 29 2.78 1.19 21.80
N LEU A 30 3.78 2.05 21.59
CA LEU A 30 3.99 3.32 22.26
C LEU A 30 4.06 4.42 21.19
N LYS A 31 3.24 5.46 21.36
CA LYS A 31 3.13 6.57 20.41
C LYS A 31 3.73 7.85 21.00
N VAL A 32 4.52 8.56 20.20
CA VAL A 32 5.12 9.85 20.57
C VAL A 32 4.78 10.93 19.54
N SER A 33 4.75 12.17 20.02
CA SER A 33 4.72 13.40 19.24
C SER A 33 6.05 14.12 19.44
N VAL A 34 6.70 14.50 18.36
CA VAL A 34 8.01 15.17 18.35
C VAL A 34 7.85 16.53 17.67
N LYS A 35 8.18 17.59 18.40
CA LYS A 35 8.19 18.96 17.87
C LYS A 35 9.59 19.30 17.39
N LEU A 36 9.66 19.75 16.15
CA LEU A 36 10.87 20.13 15.45
C LEU A 36 10.84 21.63 15.13
N ALA A 37 11.95 22.32 15.40
CA ALA A 37 12.15 23.71 14.98
C ALA A 37 13.62 23.95 14.64
N ASP A 38 13.85 24.68 13.55
CA ASP A 38 15.20 25.07 13.10
C ASP A 38 16.18 23.89 12.98
N GLY A 39 15.67 22.74 12.53
CA GLY A 39 16.45 21.50 12.36
C GLY A 39 16.81 20.79 13.67
N LYS A 40 16.16 21.13 14.78
CA LYS A 40 16.38 20.56 16.12
C LYS A 40 15.10 19.97 16.71
N ILE A 41 15.28 19.04 17.64
CA ILE A 41 14.23 18.46 18.48
C ILE A 41 13.99 19.43 19.65
N GLU A 42 12.82 20.05 19.72
CA GLU A 42 12.46 20.95 20.83
C GLU A 42 11.73 20.20 21.95
N GLU A 43 10.83 19.29 21.60
CA GLU A 43 9.91 18.66 22.53
C GLU A 43 9.57 17.25 22.06
N ILE A 44 9.44 16.33 23.02
CA ILE A 44 8.99 14.96 22.80
C ILE A 44 7.92 14.66 23.85
N THR A 45 6.72 14.32 23.38
CA THR A 45 5.56 14.02 24.23
C THR A 45 5.08 12.60 23.95
N ILE A 46 4.96 11.79 24.99
CA ILE A 46 4.39 10.44 24.88
C ILE A 46 2.86 10.58 24.88
N LEU A 47 2.23 10.17 23.79
CA LEU A 47 0.79 10.29 23.57
C LEU A 47 0.03 9.07 24.11
N GLU A 48 0.57 7.87 23.90
CA GLU A 48 -0.06 6.61 24.28
C GLU A 48 1.00 5.56 24.63
N HIS A 49 0.79 4.80 25.70
CA HIS A 49 1.55 3.59 26.03
C HIS A 49 0.71 2.67 26.91
N LYS A 50 1.05 1.37 26.93
CA LYS A 50 0.40 0.35 27.76
C LYS A 50 1.36 -0.35 28.71
N ASP A 51 2.56 0.22 28.89
CA ASP A 51 3.57 -0.29 29.81
C ASP A 51 3.12 -0.26 31.27
N THR A 52 3.75 -1.10 32.10
CA THR A 52 3.44 -1.21 33.52
C THR A 52 3.78 0.08 34.29
N PRO A 53 2.80 0.74 34.93
CA PRO A 53 3.05 1.94 35.73
C PRO A 53 4.10 1.71 36.82
N GLY A 54 4.97 2.69 37.06
CA GLY A 54 6.07 2.61 38.02
C GLY A 54 7.34 1.93 37.49
N VAL A 55 7.22 1.03 36.50
CA VAL A 55 8.38 0.36 35.87
C VAL A 55 8.89 1.17 34.67
N SER A 56 7.98 1.69 33.84
CA SER A 56 8.33 2.48 32.66
C SER A 56 8.57 3.96 32.95
N ASP A 57 8.11 4.48 34.08
CA ASP A 57 8.14 5.91 34.42
C ASP A 57 9.54 6.54 34.31
N PRO A 58 10.63 5.87 34.75
CA PRO A 58 11.98 6.39 34.57
C PRO A 58 12.37 6.55 33.09
N ALA A 59 11.90 5.67 32.21
CA ALA A 59 12.16 5.77 30.76
C ALA A 59 11.26 6.82 30.10
N ILE A 60 9.98 6.88 30.48
CA ILE A 60 8.99 7.85 29.99
C ILE A 60 9.44 9.29 30.26
N SER A 61 10.06 9.54 31.42
CA SER A 61 10.59 10.86 31.77
C SER A 61 12.03 11.08 31.27
N GLY A 62 12.90 10.07 31.42
CA GLY A 62 14.34 10.24 31.20
C GLY A 62 14.78 10.19 29.74
N ILE A 63 14.18 9.33 28.91
CA ILE A 63 14.63 9.14 27.53
C ILE A 63 14.27 10.34 26.64
N PRO A 64 13.05 10.91 26.67
CA PRO A 64 12.74 12.14 25.95
C PRO A 64 13.71 13.28 26.28
N ALA A 65 14.01 13.50 27.57
CA ALA A 65 14.95 14.54 28.00
C ALA A 65 16.37 14.31 27.46
N ALA A 66 16.86 13.06 27.55
CA ALA A 66 18.18 12.70 27.04
C ALA A 66 18.28 12.87 25.51
N ILE A 67 17.22 12.55 24.76
CA ILE A 67 17.19 12.72 23.30
C ILE A 67 17.21 14.20 22.93
N ILE A 68 16.45 15.04 23.63
CA ILE A 68 16.44 16.50 23.40
C ILE A 68 17.82 17.09 23.74
N GLU A 69 18.45 16.66 24.83
CA GLU A 69 19.79 17.13 25.21
C GLU A 69 20.86 16.71 24.19
N ALA A 70 20.85 15.44 23.78
CA ALA A 70 21.83 14.89 22.85
C ALA A 70 21.55 15.25 21.38
N GLN A 71 20.33 15.69 21.07
CA GLN A 71 19.80 15.82 19.70
C GLN A 71 19.99 14.51 18.90
N SER A 72 19.86 13.38 19.57
CA SER A 72 20.12 12.03 19.03
C SER A 72 19.23 11.02 19.71
N THR A 73 18.75 10.03 18.95
CA THR A 73 17.98 8.88 19.46
C THR A 73 18.87 7.80 20.07
N ASP A 74 20.18 7.85 19.82
CA ASP A 74 21.18 6.92 20.39
C ASP A 74 21.59 7.40 21.79
N VAL A 75 20.71 7.17 22.76
CA VAL A 75 20.92 7.52 24.17
C VAL A 75 21.00 6.28 25.04
N LYS A 76 21.58 6.44 26.23
CA LYS A 76 21.72 5.32 27.17
C LYS A 76 20.36 4.90 27.71
N VAL A 77 20.04 3.61 27.59
CA VAL A 77 18.85 3.01 28.20
C VAL A 77 18.82 3.22 29.72
N VAL A 78 17.62 3.40 30.26
CA VAL A 78 17.43 3.52 31.71
C VAL A 78 17.48 2.12 32.35
N SER A 79 18.29 1.97 33.40
CA SER A 79 18.44 0.71 34.13
C SER A 79 17.10 0.26 34.70
N GLY A 80 16.71 -0.99 34.42
CA GLY A 80 15.42 -1.55 34.84
C GLY A 80 14.24 -1.21 33.92
N ALA A 81 14.42 -0.32 32.94
CA ALA A 81 13.39 0.10 31.99
C ALA A 81 13.89 0.01 30.54
N SER A 82 14.64 -1.05 30.22
CA SER A 82 15.32 -1.21 28.93
C SER A 82 14.38 -1.32 27.73
N MET A 83 13.26 -2.06 27.87
CA MET A 83 12.27 -2.21 26.79
C MET A 83 11.51 -0.90 26.52
N PRO A 84 10.94 -0.23 27.55
CA PRO A 84 10.40 1.13 27.40
C PRO A 84 11.39 2.13 26.81
N SER A 85 12.66 2.07 27.23
CA SER A 85 13.67 2.96 26.68
C SER A 85 13.87 2.75 25.17
N LYS A 86 13.98 1.49 24.74
CA LYS A 86 14.11 1.15 23.32
C LYS A 86 12.85 1.53 22.52
N GLY A 87 11.67 1.31 23.07
CA GLY A 87 10.41 1.68 22.45
C GLY A 87 10.29 3.19 22.20
N ILE A 88 10.69 4.02 23.18
CA ILE A 88 10.70 5.48 23.01
C ILE A 88 11.75 5.90 21.99
N MET A 89 12.98 5.36 22.04
CA MET A 89 14.02 5.66 21.04
C MET A 89 13.58 5.30 19.63
N GLU A 90 12.94 4.13 19.45
CA GLU A 90 12.38 3.70 18.17
C GLU A 90 11.23 4.62 17.71
N ALA A 91 10.31 4.97 18.60
CA ALA A 91 9.19 5.85 18.28
C ALA A 91 9.66 7.24 17.83
N VAL A 92 10.63 7.81 18.53
CA VAL A 92 11.22 9.10 18.15
C VAL A 92 11.98 8.98 16.84
N GLN A 93 12.77 7.92 16.64
CA GLN A 93 13.46 7.72 15.37
C GLN A 93 12.48 7.61 14.20
N ASN A 94 11.38 6.88 14.36
CA ASN A 94 10.35 6.77 13.34
C ASN A 94 9.66 8.11 13.05
N ALA A 95 9.45 8.95 14.07
CA ALA A 95 8.93 10.31 13.88
C ALA A 95 9.91 11.19 13.06
N LEU A 96 11.21 11.12 13.36
CA LEU A 96 12.25 11.85 12.65
C LEU A 96 12.44 11.34 11.21
N ASP A 97 12.37 10.02 11.00
CA ASP A 97 12.41 9.41 9.68
C ASP A 97 11.22 9.91 8.83
N ASN A 98 10.00 9.91 9.39
CA ASN A 98 8.81 10.48 8.74
C ASN A 98 8.98 11.98 8.41
N ALA A 99 9.56 12.77 9.33
CA ALA A 99 9.80 14.20 9.13
C ALA A 99 10.77 14.48 7.98
N ASN A 100 11.81 13.66 7.83
CA ASN A 100 12.82 13.78 6.77
C ASN A 100 12.36 13.18 5.43
N GLY A 101 11.08 12.81 5.29
CA GLY A 101 10.56 12.10 4.12
C GLY A 101 11.21 10.72 3.93
N VAL A 102 11.84 10.17 4.97
CA VAL A 102 12.34 8.79 5.00
C VAL A 102 11.14 7.90 5.29
N VAL A 103 10.36 7.64 4.26
CA VAL A 103 9.35 6.59 4.31
C VAL A 103 10.10 5.27 4.32
N LYS A 104 9.74 4.35 5.22
CA LYS A 104 10.24 2.97 5.19
C LYS A 104 9.64 2.28 3.97
N GLU A 105 10.15 2.58 2.79
CA GLU A 105 9.78 1.89 1.57
C GLU A 105 10.36 0.48 1.63
N GLU A 106 9.49 -0.52 1.54
CA GLU A 106 9.92 -1.86 1.17
C GLU A 106 10.31 -1.83 -0.30
N VAL A 107 11.58 -1.51 -0.56
CA VAL A 107 12.13 -1.55 -1.91
C VAL A 107 12.44 -3.00 -2.27
N ALA A 108 11.68 -3.55 -3.21
CA ALA A 108 11.99 -4.83 -3.82
C ALA A 108 13.00 -4.62 -4.95
N LEU A 109 14.20 -5.19 -4.81
CA LEU A 109 15.13 -5.32 -5.93
C LEU A 109 14.64 -6.45 -6.83
N LEU A 110 14.26 -6.11 -8.05
CA LEU A 110 13.88 -7.07 -9.08
C LEU A 110 15.09 -7.37 -9.94
N GLU A 111 15.39 -8.66 -10.11
CA GLU A 111 16.41 -9.07 -11.07
C GLU A 111 15.78 -9.23 -12.45
N ASP A 112 15.96 -8.19 -13.27
CA ASP A 112 15.88 -8.18 -14.73
C ASP A 112 14.61 -8.81 -15.34
N PRO A 113 13.40 -8.28 -15.08
CA PRO A 113 12.21 -8.63 -15.86
C PRO A 113 12.15 -7.82 -17.17
N ASP A 114 11.69 -8.44 -18.25
CA ASP A 114 11.33 -7.74 -19.48
C ASP A 114 10.00 -6.99 -19.30
N VAL A 115 9.09 -7.56 -18.50
CA VAL A 115 7.75 -7.01 -18.25
C VAL A 115 7.42 -7.07 -16.77
N LEU A 116 6.95 -5.93 -16.24
CA LEU A 116 6.41 -5.84 -14.89
C LEU A 116 4.89 -5.64 -14.94
N VAL A 117 4.15 -6.51 -14.26
CA VAL A 117 2.70 -6.43 -14.14
C VAL A 117 2.33 -6.03 -12.72
N VAL A 118 1.51 -4.99 -12.59
CA VAL A 118 1.00 -4.51 -11.29
C VAL A 118 -0.48 -4.88 -11.16
N GLY A 119 -0.78 -5.77 -10.24
CA GLY A 119 -2.10 -6.34 -9.98
C GLY A 119 -2.22 -7.79 -10.47
N GLY A 120 -2.53 -8.70 -9.55
CA GLY A 120 -2.78 -10.12 -9.80
C GLY A 120 -4.24 -10.46 -10.12
N GLY A 121 -5.02 -9.50 -10.63
CA GLY A 121 -6.39 -9.72 -11.13
C GLY A 121 -6.41 -10.32 -12.54
N MET A 122 -7.60 -10.51 -13.12
CA MET A 122 -7.76 -11.11 -14.45
C MET A 122 -6.93 -10.39 -15.52
N ALA A 123 -7.05 -9.06 -15.62
CA ALA A 123 -6.32 -8.29 -16.62
C ALA A 123 -4.80 -8.42 -16.47
N GLY A 124 -4.30 -8.40 -15.23
CA GLY A 124 -2.87 -8.55 -14.95
C GLY A 124 -2.36 -9.96 -15.26
N MET A 125 -3.09 -11.00 -14.85
CA MET A 125 -2.72 -12.37 -15.16
C MET A 125 -2.76 -12.67 -16.67
N VAL A 126 -3.78 -12.20 -17.39
CA VAL A 126 -3.86 -12.35 -18.86
C VAL A 126 -2.68 -11.62 -19.52
N SER A 127 -2.39 -10.38 -19.11
CA SER A 127 -1.23 -9.63 -19.61
C SER A 127 0.09 -10.37 -19.36
N ALA A 128 0.25 -10.96 -18.17
CA ALA A 128 1.44 -11.72 -17.80
C ALA A 128 1.58 -13.02 -18.60
N ILE A 129 0.48 -13.77 -18.78
CA ILE A 129 0.46 -14.99 -19.59
C ILE A 129 0.82 -14.66 -21.03
N THR A 130 0.14 -13.68 -21.64
CA THR A 130 0.40 -13.27 -23.03
C THR A 130 1.86 -12.85 -23.22
N ALA A 131 2.42 -12.05 -22.30
CA ALA A 131 3.82 -11.64 -22.38
C ALA A 131 4.78 -12.84 -22.24
N ALA A 132 4.51 -13.76 -21.31
CA ALA A 132 5.32 -14.96 -21.10
C ALA A 132 5.25 -15.93 -22.30
N GLU A 133 4.08 -16.10 -22.92
CA GLU A 133 3.90 -16.90 -24.15
C GLU A 133 4.68 -16.30 -25.33
N ASN A 134 4.90 -14.99 -25.32
CA ASN A 134 5.76 -14.29 -26.28
C ASN A 134 7.24 -14.25 -25.85
N GLY A 135 7.63 -15.02 -24.83
CA GLY A 135 9.02 -15.22 -24.41
C GLY A 135 9.56 -14.21 -23.40
N ALA A 136 8.74 -13.29 -22.90
CA ALA A 136 9.17 -12.30 -21.91
C ALA A 136 9.33 -12.93 -20.51
N LYS A 137 10.33 -12.48 -19.76
CA LYS A 137 10.45 -12.74 -18.33
C LYS A 137 9.56 -11.77 -17.56
N VAL A 138 8.48 -12.29 -17.00
CA VAL A 138 7.43 -11.49 -16.34
C VAL A 138 7.50 -11.60 -14.82
N ILE A 139 7.33 -10.47 -14.13
CA ILE A 139 7.08 -10.42 -12.68
C ILE A 139 5.70 -9.79 -12.44
N ILE A 140 4.91 -10.40 -11.56
CA ILE A 140 3.61 -9.86 -11.12
C ILE A 140 3.73 -9.40 -9.68
N PHE A 141 3.31 -8.17 -9.41
CA PHE A 141 3.05 -7.69 -8.06
C PHE A 141 1.57 -7.75 -7.73
N GLU A 142 1.23 -8.35 -6.60
CA GLU A 142 -0.11 -8.34 -6.05
C GLU A 142 -0.01 -7.86 -4.60
N LYS A 143 -0.77 -6.82 -4.27
CA LYS A 143 -0.73 -6.20 -2.93
C LYS A 143 -1.32 -7.12 -1.86
N THR A 144 -2.21 -8.03 -2.27
CA THR A 144 -2.84 -9.00 -1.40
C THR A 144 -2.04 -10.31 -1.37
N GLY A 145 -2.30 -11.15 -0.38
CA GLY A 145 -1.68 -12.47 -0.30
C GLY A 145 -2.24 -13.52 -1.27
N LYS A 146 -3.08 -13.13 -2.25
CA LYS A 146 -3.79 -14.05 -3.16
C LYS A 146 -4.00 -13.42 -4.55
N LEU A 147 -3.83 -14.22 -5.60
CA LEU A 147 -4.21 -13.83 -6.95
C LEU A 147 -5.75 -13.87 -7.14
N GLY A 148 -6.23 -13.25 -8.22
CA GLY A 148 -7.62 -13.31 -8.68
C GLY A 148 -8.39 -11.99 -8.53
N GLY A 149 -7.99 -11.11 -7.61
CA GLY A 149 -8.69 -9.85 -7.36
C GLY A 149 -10.18 -10.06 -7.09
N THR A 150 -11.03 -9.20 -7.67
CA THR A 150 -12.50 -9.30 -7.56
C THR A 150 -13.11 -10.45 -8.34
N PHE A 151 -12.33 -11.13 -9.20
CA PHE A 151 -12.85 -12.18 -10.06
C PHE A 151 -13.15 -13.50 -9.32
N GLY A 152 -12.62 -13.69 -8.11
CA GLY A 152 -12.83 -14.90 -7.31
C GLY A 152 -14.28 -15.26 -6.98
N GLY A 153 -15.26 -14.39 -7.30
CA GLY A 153 -16.70 -14.67 -7.20
C GLY A 153 -17.53 -14.06 -8.33
N SER A 154 -16.94 -13.81 -9.51
CA SER A 154 -17.61 -13.14 -10.63
C SER A 154 -18.07 -14.12 -11.73
N THR A 155 -18.80 -13.61 -12.70
CA THR A 155 -19.27 -14.33 -13.89
C THR A 155 -18.61 -13.74 -15.13
N LEU A 156 -18.29 -14.60 -16.10
CA LEU A 156 -17.83 -14.17 -17.42
C LEU A 156 -19.03 -14.16 -18.38
N SER A 157 -19.19 -13.04 -19.07
CA SER A 157 -20.07 -12.95 -20.23
C SER A 157 -19.25 -13.28 -21.47
N GLY A 158 -19.77 -14.19 -22.28
CA GLY A 158 -19.23 -14.53 -23.59
C GLY A 158 -20.38 -14.74 -24.57
N THR A 159 -20.11 -14.52 -25.85
CA THR A 159 -21.10 -14.67 -26.92
C THR A 159 -20.86 -15.96 -27.70
N ASN A 160 -21.91 -16.52 -28.29
CA ASN A 160 -21.83 -17.72 -29.15
C ASN A 160 -21.05 -18.88 -28.53
N THR A 161 -21.20 -19.05 -27.22
CA THR A 161 -20.46 -20.07 -26.49
C THR A 161 -21.03 -21.46 -26.76
N LYS A 162 -20.19 -22.49 -26.69
CA LYS A 162 -20.64 -23.89 -26.73
C LYS A 162 -21.72 -24.17 -25.68
N MET A 163 -21.59 -23.56 -24.51
CA MET A 163 -22.56 -23.68 -23.41
C MET A 163 -23.93 -23.11 -23.81
N GLN A 164 -24.01 -22.00 -24.54
CA GLN A 164 -25.27 -21.48 -25.05
C GLN A 164 -25.90 -22.43 -26.06
N GLU A 165 -25.11 -22.93 -27.02
CA GLU A 165 -25.58 -23.88 -28.04
C GLU A 165 -26.14 -25.16 -27.41
N GLU A 166 -25.42 -25.76 -26.46
CA GLU A 166 -25.84 -26.96 -25.71
C GLU A 166 -27.13 -26.74 -24.90
N ASN A 167 -27.44 -25.50 -24.53
CA ASN A 167 -28.66 -25.11 -23.82
C ASN A 167 -29.75 -24.55 -24.75
N GLY A 168 -29.56 -24.63 -26.08
CA GLY A 168 -30.54 -24.20 -27.08
C GLY A 168 -30.67 -22.68 -27.24
N ILE A 169 -29.69 -21.90 -26.77
CA ILE A 169 -29.59 -20.46 -26.99
C ILE A 169 -28.81 -20.25 -28.28
N THR A 170 -29.53 -20.04 -29.39
CA THR A 170 -28.94 -20.01 -30.75
C THR A 170 -29.03 -18.65 -31.42
N ASP A 171 -29.61 -17.65 -30.77
CA ASP A 171 -29.86 -16.32 -31.31
C ASP A 171 -28.88 -15.27 -30.78
N ASP A 172 -27.90 -15.66 -29.98
CA ASP A 172 -26.84 -14.78 -29.51
C ASP A 172 -25.88 -14.39 -30.64
N SER A 173 -25.20 -13.25 -30.48
CA SER A 173 -24.18 -12.79 -31.42
C SER A 173 -23.32 -11.68 -30.81
N PRO A 174 -22.07 -11.51 -31.28
CA PRO A 174 -21.26 -10.34 -30.98
C PRO A 174 -22.01 -9.02 -31.13
N GLU A 175 -22.79 -8.85 -32.20
CA GLU A 175 -23.52 -7.61 -32.43
C GLU A 175 -24.62 -7.37 -31.38
N ARG A 176 -25.40 -8.40 -31.03
CA ARG A 176 -26.41 -8.26 -29.96
C ARG A 176 -25.79 -7.90 -28.61
N PHE A 177 -24.66 -8.52 -28.29
CA PHE A 177 -23.94 -8.23 -27.07
C PHE A 177 -23.35 -6.81 -27.07
N PHE A 178 -22.85 -6.33 -28.22
CA PHE A 178 -22.42 -4.95 -28.36
C PHE A 178 -23.58 -3.95 -28.20
N GLN A 179 -24.76 -4.26 -28.73
CA GLN A 179 -25.96 -3.45 -28.51
C GLN A 179 -26.36 -3.42 -27.03
N ASP A 180 -26.15 -4.51 -26.27
CA ASP A 180 -26.33 -4.50 -24.83
C ASP A 180 -25.33 -3.56 -24.11
N PHE A 181 -24.07 -3.48 -24.55
CA PHE A 181 -23.15 -2.47 -24.04
C PHE A 181 -23.67 -1.06 -24.29
N ILE A 182 -24.08 -0.72 -25.52
CA ILE A 182 -24.62 0.61 -25.84
C ILE A 182 -25.79 0.93 -24.90
N ARG A 183 -26.78 0.03 -24.83
CA ARG A 183 -27.99 0.21 -24.01
C ARG A 183 -27.67 0.43 -22.54
N LEU A 184 -26.72 -0.32 -21.98
CA LEU A 184 -26.31 -0.17 -20.57
C LEU A 184 -25.59 1.16 -20.32
N ASN A 185 -24.71 1.58 -21.24
CA ASN A 185 -23.99 2.84 -21.15
C ASN A 185 -24.94 4.05 -21.29
N GLU A 186 -25.92 3.97 -22.19
CA GLU A 186 -26.97 4.99 -22.33
C GLU A 186 -27.83 5.08 -21.06
N GLY A 187 -28.27 3.93 -20.53
CA GLY A 187 -29.01 3.89 -19.27
C GLY A 187 -28.22 4.49 -18.10
N TYR A 188 -26.90 4.29 -18.04
CA TYR A 188 -26.06 4.92 -17.02
C TYR A 188 -26.08 6.45 -17.13
N LYS A 189 -25.98 7.00 -18.35
CA LYS A 189 -26.07 8.45 -18.59
C LYS A 189 -27.45 9.01 -18.21
N GLU A 190 -28.52 8.26 -18.44
CA GLU A 190 -29.88 8.66 -18.03
C GLU A 190 -30.03 8.72 -16.51
N ILE A 191 -29.46 7.75 -15.79
CA ILE A 191 -29.52 7.70 -14.32
C ILE A 191 -28.63 8.80 -13.69
N TYR A 192 -27.50 9.11 -14.33
CA TYR A 192 -26.51 10.05 -13.84
C TYR A 192 -26.21 11.15 -14.88
N PRO A 193 -27.17 12.05 -15.16
CA PRO A 193 -27.05 13.02 -16.25
C PRO A 193 -25.94 14.05 -16.04
N GLU A 194 -25.53 14.28 -14.78
CA GLU A 194 -24.46 15.21 -14.42
C GLU A 194 -23.07 14.55 -14.42
N ALA A 195 -22.98 13.24 -14.62
CA ALA A 195 -21.70 12.54 -14.63
C ALA A 195 -21.00 12.71 -15.99
N GLU A 196 -19.76 13.19 -15.97
CA GLU A 196 -18.90 13.17 -17.15
C GLU A 196 -18.49 11.72 -17.43
N TYR A 197 -19.19 11.08 -18.37
CA TYR A 197 -19.04 9.66 -18.66
C TYR A 197 -18.78 9.41 -20.13
N THR A 198 -17.62 8.81 -20.41
CA THR A 198 -17.25 8.30 -21.73
C THR A 198 -16.88 6.82 -21.60
N TRP A 199 -17.15 6.06 -22.64
CA TRP A 199 -16.74 4.68 -22.75
C TRP A 199 -16.16 4.45 -24.15
N ASN A 200 -15.26 3.48 -24.26
CA ASN A 200 -14.59 3.19 -25.51
C ASN A 200 -15.40 2.18 -26.31
N GLU A 201 -16.16 2.67 -27.28
CA GLU A 201 -17.01 1.86 -28.16
C GLU A 201 -16.19 0.84 -28.96
N ASP A 202 -15.03 1.23 -29.47
CA ASP A 202 -14.15 0.34 -30.23
C ASP A 202 -13.67 -0.83 -29.37
N LEU A 203 -13.34 -0.57 -28.10
CA LEU A 203 -12.96 -1.60 -27.14
C LEU A 203 -14.14 -2.51 -26.80
N GLY A 204 -15.33 -1.96 -26.64
CA GLY A 204 -16.55 -2.74 -26.40
C GLY A 204 -16.88 -3.65 -27.59
N ARG A 205 -16.72 -3.14 -28.81
CA ARG A 205 -16.91 -3.92 -30.05
C ARG A 205 -15.86 -5.03 -30.15
N TYR A 206 -14.60 -4.69 -29.90
CA TYR A 206 -13.52 -5.68 -29.90
C TYR A 206 -13.80 -6.83 -28.93
N TYR A 207 -14.22 -6.51 -27.69
CA TYR A 207 -14.56 -7.52 -26.68
C TYR A 207 -15.79 -8.37 -27.06
N ALA A 208 -16.75 -7.81 -27.80
CA ALA A 208 -17.89 -8.59 -28.25
C ALA A 208 -17.53 -9.61 -29.33
N GLU A 209 -16.49 -9.32 -30.12
CA GLU A 209 -16.03 -10.10 -31.27
C GLU A 209 -14.95 -11.15 -30.94
N HIS A 210 -14.21 -11.00 -29.83
CA HIS A 210 -13.04 -11.82 -29.47
C HIS A 210 -13.10 -12.33 -28.04
#